data_AF-A0A4Q4N056-F1
#
_entry.id   AF-A0A4Q4N056-F1
#
_cell.length_a   1.000
_cell.length_b   1.000
_cell.length_c   1.000
_cell.angle_alpha   90.00
_cell.angle_beta   90.00
_cell.angle_gamma   90.00
#
_symmetry.space_group_name_H-M   'P 1'
#
loop_
_entity.id
_entity.type
_entity.pdbx_description
1 polymer ?
#
loop_
_entity_poly.entity_id
_entity_poly.type
_entity_poly.pdbx_seq_one_letter_code
_entity_poly.pdbx_strand_id
1 'polypeptide(L)'
;MGKGKSSVVIPTIAAYLAQGDLALKLSPSEADAIGEILQECRANRSILLVQPEHILSFKLMGIECLSGQSDVGRSLLRTQHFFDRHSRDIFDESDGNSIVKFELVYTMGTQAPIQLNPDRWIIIHSLLGLVTRYTADVKTMFPSSIEFNKHQASHYPRTRILRGDAEEKLLDLITEHICMVGISGLLSIARQPSEMRQTILRYIRQRNLTPTDVDAVEKGTFSTETTEGLLLLLRGLIAGGVLSFALKSKRWRVNYGIARSRKPKTQLAVPYRSKDSPSPRSEFSHPDVVITLTSLTYYYGDLDDQDLFDTFAHFEKSDQSDVEYEI
;
A
#
# COMPACT_ATOMS: atom_id res chain seq x y z
N MET A 1 -44.57 30.54 11.76
CA MET A 1 -43.37 30.51 12.64
C MET A 1 -43.51 29.35 13.63
N GLY A 2 -43.06 28.16 13.23
CA GLY A 2 -42.81 27.04 14.15
C GLY A 2 -41.30 26.81 14.16
N LYS A 3 -40.66 27.00 15.30
CA LYS A 3 -39.20 26.86 15.47
C LYS A 3 -38.79 25.40 15.27
N GLY A 4 -38.54 25.00 14.03
CA GLY A 4 -37.78 23.79 13.70
C GLY A 4 -36.32 24.02 14.09
N LYS A 5 -35.97 23.74 15.34
CA LYS A 5 -34.56 23.57 15.69
C LYS A 5 -34.10 22.25 15.10
N SER A 6 -33.60 22.27 13.87
CA SER A 6 -32.69 21.24 13.40
C SER A 6 -31.40 21.40 14.22
N SER A 7 -31.31 20.70 15.35
CA SER A 7 -30.08 20.61 16.12
C SER A 7 -29.11 19.75 15.35
N VAL A 8 -28.21 20.41 14.64
CA VAL A 8 -27.05 19.80 14.02
C VAL A 8 -26.06 19.49 15.14
N VAL A 9 -26.22 18.34 15.80
CA VAL A 9 -25.31 17.84 16.85
C VAL A 9 -24.05 17.24 16.19
N ILE A 10 -23.43 18.00 15.30
CA ILE A 10 -22.29 17.57 14.49
C ILE A 10 -20.94 17.90 15.13
N PRO A 11 -20.69 19.05 15.80
CA PRO A 11 -19.31 19.41 16.15
C PRO A 11 -18.69 18.48 17.20
N THR A 12 -19.44 18.03 18.22
CA THR A 12 -18.85 17.27 19.34
C THR A 12 -18.67 15.80 18.98
N ILE A 13 -19.70 15.13 18.45
CA ILE A 13 -19.57 13.72 18.02
C ILE A 13 -18.62 13.61 16.82
N ALA A 14 -18.69 14.52 15.84
CA ALA A 14 -17.70 14.50 14.77
C ALA A 14 -16.31 14.93 15.26
N ALA A 15 -16.13 15.77 16.29
CA ALA A 15 -14.80 16.00 16.84
C ALA A 15 -14.22 14.73 17.49
N TYR A 16 -15.01 13.98 18.26
CA TYR A 16 -14.57 12.72 18.86
C TYR A 16 -14.42 11.57 17.84
N LEU A 17 -15.20 11.59 16.74
CA LEU A 17 -15.16 10.54 15.72
C LEU A 17 -14.28 10.86 14.49
N ALA A 18 -14.06 12.14 14.17
CA ALA A 18 -13.28 12.62 13.01
C ALA A 18 -11.84 12.97 13.34
N GLN A 19 -11.50 13.13 14.61
CA GLN A 19 -10.12 13.15 15.05
C GLN A 19 -9.67 11.69 15.11
N GLY A 20 -9.29 11.13 13.96
CA GLY A 20 -8.79 9.76 13.81
C GLY A 20 -7.46 9.49 14.53
N ASP A 21 -7.16 10.22 15.60
CA ASP A 21 -6.10 9.91 16.53
C ASP A 21 -6.65 8.99 17.62
N LEU A 22 -6.33 7.69 17.52
CA LEU A 22 -6.46 6.73 18.61
C LEU A 22 -5.65 7.12 19.86
N ALA A 23 -4.90 8.23 19.82
CA ALA A 23 -4.19 8.82 20.94
C ALA A 23 -5.09 9.56 21.95
N LEU A 24 -6.36 9.84 21.62
CA LEU A 24 -7.30 10.46 22.55
C LEU A 24 -7.85 9.43 23.55
N LYS A 25 -7.39 9.53 24.81
CA LYS A 25 -7.95 8.75 25.92
C LYS A 25 -9.28 9.34 26.36
N LEU A 26 -10.39 8.71 25.96
CA LEU A 26 -11.72 9.01 26.48
C LEU A 26 -11.82 8.65 27.97
N SER A 27 -12.41 9.55 28.76
CA SER A 27 -12.89 9.23 30.10
C SER A 27 -14.21 8.45 30.04
N PRO A 28 -14.55 7.66 31.08
CA PRO A 28 -15.84 6.97 31.16
C PRO A 28 -17.05 7.92 31.01
N SER A 29 -16.97 9.11 31.61
CA SER A 29 -18.02 10.14 31.49
C SER A 29 -18.21 10.65 30.06
N GLU A 30 -17.13 10.80 29.30
CA GLU A 30 -17.22 11.22 27.89
C GLU A 30 -17.82 10.11 27.03
N ALA A 31 -17.46 8.85 27.28
CA ALA A 31 -18.04 7.70 26.58
C ALA A 31 -19.55 7.56 26.84
N ASP A 32 -19.99 7.76 28.08
CA ASP A 32 -21.41 7.77 28.43
C ASP A 32 -22.15 8.94 27.78
N ALA A 33 -21.55 10.14 27.76
CA ALA A 33 -22.14 11.32 27.12
C ALA A 33 -22.39 11.11 25.62
N ILE A 34 -21.52 10.40 24.90
CA ILE A 34 -21.75 10.04 23.49
C ILE A 34 -23.03 9.19 23.35
N GLY A 35 -23.22 8.23 24.26
CA GLY A 35 -24.43 7.40 24.30
C GLY A 35 -25.69 8.21 24.57
N GLU A 36 -25.64 9.16 25.50
CA GLU A 36 -26.76 10.05 25.84
C GLU A 36 -27.17 10.93 24.66
N ILE A 37 -26.19 11.54 23.98
CA ILE A 37 -26.45 12.38 22.80
C ILE A 37 -27.14 11.57 21.69
N LEU A 38 -26.72 10.33 21.46
CA LEU A 38 -27.32 9.48 20.43
C LEU A 38 -28.75 9.05 20.79
N GLN A 39 -29.03 8.82 22.08
CA GLN A 39 -30.39 8.57 22.56
C GLN A 39 -31.29 9.80 22.38
N GLU A 40 -30.78 11.00 22.66
CA GLU A 40 -31.48 12.26 22.41
C GLU A 40 -31.78 12.46 20.92
N CYS A 41 -30.80 12.20 20.05
CA CYS A 41 -30.99 12.24 18.60
C CYS A 41 -32.13 11.32 18.14
N ARG A 42 -32.22 10.10 18.70
CA ARG A 42 -33.32 9.18 18.40
C ARG A 42 -34.66 9.74 18.89
N ALA A 43 -34.72 10.25 20.12
CA ALA A 43 -35.95 10.81 20.70
C ALA A 43 -36.50 11.96 19.84
N ASN A 44 -35.59 12.77 19.29
CA ASN A 44 -35.91 13.91 18.42
C ASN A 44 -36.10 13.54 16.94
N ARG A 45 -35.97 12.26 16.56
CA ARG A 45 -36.01 11.76 15.17
C ARG A 45 -35.00 12.48 14.25
N SER A 46 -33.82 12.76 14.79
CA SER A 46 -32.74 13.45 14.09
C SER A 46 -32.10 12.58 13.01
N ILE A 47 -31.53 13.24 11.99
CA ILE A 47 -30.68 12.61 10.98
C ILE A 47 -29.23 12.86 11.37
N LEU A 48 -28.43 11.80 11.40
CA LEU A 48 -27.00 11.87 11.68
C LEU A 48 -26.22 11.87 10.36
N LEU A 49 -25.50 12.96 10.09
CA LEU A 49 -24.60 13.06 8.93
C LEU A 49 -23.17 12.76 9.38
N VAL A 50 -22.69 11.55 9.09
CA VAL A 50 -21.38 11.06 9.53
C VAL A 50 -20.70 10.34 8.38
N GLN A 51 -19.38 10.45 8.29
CA GLN A 51 -18.60 9.73 7.27
C GLN A 51 -18.42 8.26 7.68
N PRO A 52 -18.41 7.29 6.76
CA PRO A 52 -18.25 5.88 7.09
C PRO A 52 -17.03 5.59 7.98
N GLU A 53 -15.93 6.34 7.80
CA GLU A 53 -14.70 6.19 8.57
C GLU A 53 -14.93 6.47 10.06
N HIS A 54 -15.79 7.42 10.40
CA HIS A 54 -16.07 7.79 11.80
C HIS A 54 -16.86 6.70 12.53
N ILE A 55 -17.78 6.04 11.84
CA ILE A 55 -18.56 4.91 12.38
C ILE A 55 -17.62 3.72 12.63
N LEU A 56 -16.73 3.44 11.69
CA LEU A 56 -15.77 2.35 11.80
C LEU A 56 -14.74 2.63 12.92
N SER A 57 -14.23 3.86 13.02
CA SER A 57 -13.33 4.28 14.10
C SER A 57 -13.97 4.09 15.47
N PHE A 58 -15.25 4.45 15.62
CA PHE A 58 -16.00 4.24 16.86
C PHE A 58 -16.08 2.76 17.26
N LYS A 59 -16.39 1.88 16.28
CA LYS A 59 -16.46 0.42 16.51
C LYS A 59 -15.13 -0.13 17.00
N LEU A 60 -14.04 0.25 16.34
CA LEU A 60 -12.69 -0.22 16.68
C LEU A 60 -12.21 0.29 18.02
N MET A 61 -12.46 1.57 18.32
CA MET A 61 -12.14 2.19 19.61
C MET A 61 -12.82 1.45 20.77
N GLY A 62 -14.09 1.06 20.61
CA GLY A 62 -14.79 0.26 21.62
C GLY A 62 -14.12 -1.08 21.90
N ILE A 63 -13.61 -1.76 20.85
CA ILE A 63 -12.88 -3.04 20.97
C ILE A 63 -11.50 -2.82 21.61
N GLU A 64 -10.75 -1.81 21.19
CA GLU A 64 -9.43 -1.50 21.73
C GLU A 64 -9.50 -1.14 23.22
N CYS A 65 -10.46 -0.29 23.61
CA CYS A 65 -10.64 0.10 25.01
C CYS A 65 -10.91 -1.10 25.93
N LEU A 66 -11.43 -2.23 25.45
CA LEU A 66 -11.56 -3.43 26.28
C LEU A 66 -10.21 -3.96 26.79
N SER A 67 -9.13 -3.73 26.07
CA SER A 67 -7.78 -4.25 26.40
C SER A 67 -7.04 -3.42 27.45
N GLY A 68 -7.54 -2.24 27.85
CA GLY A 68 -6.87 -1.38 28.84
C GLY A 68 -7.76 -0.38 29.60
N GLN A 69 -8.99 -0.15 29.16
CA GLN A 69 -9.97 0.76 29.75
C GLN A 69 -11.38 0.13 29.69
N SER A 70 -11.56 -0.99 30.40
CA SER A 70 -12.74 -1.86 30.25
C SER A 70 -14.07 -1.12 30.42
N ASP A 71 -14.16 -0.15 31.35
CA ASP A 71 -15.38 0.63 31.57
C ASP A 71 -15.74 1.52 30.37
N VAL A 72 -14.73 2.19 29.78
CA VAL A 72 -14.88 2.99 28.55
C VAL A 72 -15.31 2.09 27.41
N GLY A 73 -14.61 0.96 27.20
CA GLY A 73 -14.92 0.01 26.12
C GLY A 73 -16.35 -0.56 26.24
N ARG A 74 -16.80 -0.90 27.45
CA ARG A 74 -18.17 -1.35 27.69
C ARG A 74 -19.21 -0.28 27.38
N SER A 75 -18.95 0.97 27.76
CA SER A 75 -19.86 2.08 27.44
C SER A 75 -19.97 2.31 25.94
N LEU A 76 -18.83 2.37 25.23
CA LEU A 76 -18.78 2.51 23.77
C LEU A 76 -19.49 1.35 23.06
N LEU A 77 -19.28 0.10 23.49
CA LEU A 77 -19.95 -1.07 22.93
C LEU A 77 -21.47 -1.07 23.18
N ARG A 78 -21.92 -0.60 24.34
CA ARG A 78 -23.36 -0.42 24.61
C ARG A 78 -23.96 0.60 23.63
N THR A 79 -23.25 1.70 23.40
CA THR A 79 -23.64 2.72 22.43
C THR A 79 -23.64 2.20 20.99
N GLN A 80 -22.63 1.40 20.61
CA GLN A 80 -22.56 0.75 19.31
C GLN A 80 -23.74 -0.20 19.07
N HIS A 81 -24.08 -1.01 20.08
CA HIS A 81 -25.22 -1.91 20.02
C HIS A 81 -26.57 -1.18 19.94
N PHE A 82 -26.66 -0.03 20.59
CA PHE A 82 -27.81 0.86 20.43
C PHE A 82 -27.91 1.36 18.98
N PHE A 83 -26.80 1.76 18.37
CA PHE A 83 -26.72 2.20 16.98
C PHE A 83 -27.20 1.09 16.03
N ASP A 84 -26.60 -0.10 16.10
CA ASP A 84 -26.92 -1.22 15.21
C ASP A 84 -28.40 -1.66 15.28
N ARG A 85 -29.08 -1.44 16.43
CA ARG A 85 -30.50 -1.76 16.61
C ARG A 85 -31.46 -0.66 16.18
N HIS A 86 -31.08 0.61 16.32
CA HIS A 86 -32.02 1.74 16.23
C HIS A 86 -31.71 2.74 15.12
N SER A 87 -30.63 2.54 14.36
CA SER A 87 -30.32 3.34 13.17
C SER A 87 -30.66 2.59 11.87
N ARG A 88 -30.72 3.35 10.79
CA ARG A 88 -30.79 2.86 9.40
C ARG A 88 -29.87 3.73 8.57
N ASP A 89 -28.97 3.11 7.84
CA ASP A 89 -28.08 3.83 6.94
C ASP A 89 -28.84 4.22 5.68
N ILE A 90 -28.71 5.49 5.29
CA ILE A 90 -29.26 6.03 4.05
C ILE A 90 -28.08 6.38 3.16
N PHE A 91 -27.99 5.71 2.01
CA PHE A 91 -26.96 5.97 1.02
C PHE A 91 -27.59 6.69 -0.17
N ASP A 92 -26.97 7.80 -0.57
CA ASP A 92 -27.21 8.44 -1.86
C ASP A 92 -26.14 7.95 -2.86
N GLU A 93 -26.46 7.98 -4.16
CA GLU A 93 -25.54 7.59 -5.26
C GLU A 93 -25.02 6.14 -5.19
N SER A 94 -25.95 5.16 -5.16
CA SER A 94 -25.62 3.73 -5.07
C SER A 94 -24.74 3.19 -6.21
N ASP A 95 -24.73 3.85 -7.37
CA ASP A 95 -23.92 3.52 -8.54
C ASP A 95 -22.46 4.02 -8.46
N GLY A 96 -22.23 5.14 -7.77
CA GLY A 96 -20.89 5.69 -7.51
C GLY A 96 -20.18 5.06 -6.29
N ASN A 97 -20.95 4.79 -5.24
CA ASN A 97 -20.42 4.42 -3.91
C ASN A 97 -20.23 2.91 -3.70
N SER A 98 -20.83 2.06 -4.54
CA SER A 98 -20.65 0.60 -4.48
C SER A 98 -19.36 0.11 -5.18
N ILE A 99 -18.58 1.03 -5.76
CA ILE A 99 -17.30 0.68 -6.39
C ILE A 99 -16.25 0.55 -5.29
N VAL A 100 -15.67 -0.64 -5.15
CA VAL A 100 -14.58 -0.95 -4.20
C VAL A 100 -13.30 -0.18 -4.60
N LYS A 101 -13.27 1.12 -4.32
CA LYS A 101 -12.14 2.03 -4.59
C LYS A 101 -11.39 2.42 -3.32
N PHE A 102 -12.02 2.25 -2.18
CA PHE A 102 -11.51 2.71 -0.90
C PHE A 102 -11.49 1.53 0.07
N GLU A 103 -10.32 1.31 0.65
CA GLU A 103 -10.11 0.40 1.77
C GLU A 103 -9.67 1.27 2.94
N LEU A 104 -10.30 1.06 4.09
CA LEU A 104 -9.95 1.79 5.30
C LEU A 104 -9.07 0.89 6.17
N VAL A 105 -7.78 1.23 6.24
CA VAL A 105 -6.79 0.49 7.02
C VAL A 105 -6.58 1.20 8.34
N TYR A 106 -6.83 0.50 9.45
CA TYR A 106 -6.53 0.98 10.79
C TYR A 106 -5.30 0.28 11.32
N THR A 107 -4.23 1.05 11.56
CA THR A 107 -3.01 0.53 12.16
C THR A 107 -3.16 0.42 13.67
N MET A 108 -2.86 -0.74 14.22
CA MET A 108 -2.86 -1.00 15.66
C MET A 108 -1.42 -1.23 16.14
N GLY A 109 -1.10 -0.72 17.33
CA GLY A 109 0.20 -0.89 17.98
C GLY A 109 1.23 0.19 17.63
N THR A 110 2.48 -0.06 18.00
CA THR A 110 3.60 0.88 17.78
C THR A 110 4.09 0.81 16.34
N GLN A 111 4.42 1.97 15.77
CA GLN A 111 5.06 2.05 14.46
C GLN A 111 6.34 1.20 14.45
N ALA A 112 6.42 0.27 13.51
CA ALA A 112 7.57 -0.61 13.31
C ALA A 112 8.01 -0.59 11.84
N PRO A 113 9.27 -0.93 11.54
CA PRO A 113 9.70 -1.16 10.17
C PRO A 113 8.83 -2.19 9.46
N ILE A 114 8.65 -2.02 8.15
CA ILE A 114 7.97 -3.03 7.34
C ILE A 114 8.74 -4.36 7.36
N GLN A 115 8.02 -5.48 7.33
CA GLN A 115 8.62 -6.81 7.27
C GLN A 115 9.61 -6.93 6.09
N LEU A 116 10.76 -7.57 6.33
CA LEU A 116 11.88 -7.71 5.38
C LEU A 116 12.58 -6.40 5.03
N ASN A 117 12.48 -5.36 5.85
CA ASN A 117 13.37 -4.20 5.74
C ASN A 117 14.83 -4.63 6.09
N PRO A 118 15.86 -4.24 5.30
CA PRO A 118 15.80 -3.41 4.09
C PRO A 118 15.60 -4.21 2.78
N ASP A 119 15.77 -5.52 2.81
CA ASP A 119 15.80 -6.36 1.60
C ASP A 119 14.58 -6.20 0.68
N ARG A 120 13.40 -5.89 1.23
CA ARG A 120 12.16 -5.69 0.48
C ARG A 120 12.30 -4.60 -0.59
N TRP A 121 12.79 -3.43 -0.21
CA TRP A 121 12.98 -2.35 -1.18
C TRP A 121 14.16 -2.64 -2.11
N ILE A 122 15.23 -3.29 -1.62
CA ILE A 122 16.39 -3.66 -2.45
C ILE A 122 15.97 -4.58 -3.61
N ILE A 123 15.13 -5.59 -3.34
CA ILE A 123 14.60 -6.50 -4.36
C ILE A 123 13.72 -5.75 -5.36
N ILE A 124 12.82 -4.88 -4.88
CA ILE A 124 11.96 -4.07 -5.77
C ILE A 124 12.81 -3.21 -6.70
N HIS A 125 13.81 -2.50 -6.17
CA HIS A 125 14.72 -1.68 -6.98
C HIS A 125 15.54 -2.51 -7.96
N SER A 126 15.99 -3.70 -7.55
CA SER A 126 16.72 -4.64 -8.41
C SER A 126 15.84 -5.15 -9.56
N LEU A 127 14.57 -5.47 -9.30
CA LEU A 127 13.58 -5.82 -10.33
C LEU A 127 13.32 -4.67 -11.30
N LEU A 128 13.18 -3.44 -10.79
CA LEU A 128 13.03 -2.25 -11.63
C LEU A 128 14.27 -2.03 -12.52
N GLY A 129 15.47 -2.39 -12.05
CA GLY A 129 16.67 -2.45 -12.88
C GLY A 129 16.55 -3.45 -14.03
N LEU A 130 16.05 -4.66 -13.74
CA LEU A 130 15.81 -5.69 -14.77
C LEU A 130 14.73 -5.28 -15.78
N VAL A 131 13.66 -4.59 -15.33
CA VAL A 131 12.65 -4.01 -16.22
C VAL A 131 13.32 -3.08 -17.22
N THR A 132 14.13 -2.12 -16.77
CA THR A 132 14.86 -1.20 -17.64
C THR A 132 15.76 -1.92 -18.63
N ARG A 133 16.44 -2.99 -18.17
CA ARG A 133 17.32 -3.80 -19.01
C ARG A 133 16.59 -4.49 -20.17
N TYR A 134 15.47 -5.15 -19.88
CA TYR A 134 14.79 -6.02 -20.83
C TYR A 134 13.68 -5.34 -21.64
N THR A 135 13.19 -4.18 -21.20
CA THR A 135 12.07 -3.52 -21.90
C THR A 135 12.43 -3.10 -23.32
N ALA A 136 13.68 -2.70 -23.59
CA ALA A 136 14.12 -2.34 -24.94
C ALA A 136 14.03 -3.53 -25.92
N ASP A 137 14.43 -4.72 -25.46
CA ASP A 137 14.34 -5.96 -26.26
C ASP A 137 12.89 -6.34 -26.50
N VAL A 138 12.05 -6.27 -25.47
CA VAL A 138 10.60 -6.53 -25.57
C VAL A 138 9.92 -5.52 -26.49
N LYS A 139 10.32 -4.25 -26.48
CA LYS A 139 9.81 -3.22 -27.40
C LYS A 139 10.14 -3.54 -28.86
N THR A 140 11.32 -4.12 -29.11
CA THR A 140 11.74 -4.54 -30.45
C THR A 140 10.90 -5.73 -30.94
N MET A 141 10.62 -6.69 -30.06
CA MET A 141 9.79 -7.86 -30.37
C MET A 141 8.30 -7.52 -30.49
N PHE A 142 7.79 -6.61 -29.65
CA PHE A 142 6.38 -6.23 -29.59
C PHE A 142 6.17 -4.70 -29.63
N PRO A 143 6.42 -4.05 -30.79
CA PRO A 143 6.41 -2.59 -30.89
C PRO A 143 5.10 -1.90 -30.51
N SER A 144 3.96 -2.59 -30.60
CA SER A 144 2.63 -2.04 -30.29
C SER A 144 2.09 -2.43 -28.91
N SER A 145 2.79 -3.31 -28.19
CA SER A 145 2.30 -3.91 -26.94
C SER A 145 2.96 -3.33 -25.69
N ILE A 146 4.01 -2.52 -25.86
CA ILE A 146 4.71 -1.84 -24.76
C ILE A 146 5.19 -0.46 -25.21
N GLU A 147 5.10 0.52 -24.32
CA GLU A 147 5.71 1.84 -24.48
C GLU A 147 7.04 1.85 -23.73
N PHE A 148 8.07 2.40 -24.37
CA PHE A 148 9.41 2.54 -23.82
C PHE A 148 10.00 3.84 -24.31
N ASN A 149 10.02 4.85 -23.45
CA ASN A 149 10.55 6.18 -23.76
C ASN A 149 11.81 6.44 -22.93
N LYS A 150 12.96 6.35 -23.60
CA LYS A 150 14.25 6.74 -23.06
C LYS A 150 14.54 8.18 -23.50
N HIS A 151 14.08 9.17 -22.73
CA HIS A 151 14.21 10.59 -23.09
C HIS A 151 15.67 11.04 -23.18
N GLN A 152 16.56 10.50 -22.33
CA GLN A 152 17.99 10.77 -22.30
C GLN A 152 18.75 9.52 -21.80
N ALA A 153 20.06 9.44 -22.05
CA ALA A 153 20.87 8.27 -21.69
C ALA A 153 20.89 7.95 -20.19
N SER A 154 20.78 8.97 -19.34
CA SER A 154 20.91 8.91 -17.87
C SER A 154 19.59 8.74 -17.10
N HIS A 155 18.43 8.88 -17.75
CA HIS A 155 17.15 8.76 -17.05
C HIS A 155 16.61 7.34 -17.09
N TYR A 156 15.94 6.96 -16.00
CA TYR A 156 15.16 5.74 -15.97
C TYR A 156 14.03 5.81 -17.01
N PRO A 157 13.92 4.86 -17.94
CA PRO A 157 12.99 4.96 -19.06
C PRO A 157 11.54 4.81 -18.62
N ARG A 158 10.66 5.66 -19.17
CA ARG A 158 9.22 5.52 -18.94
C ARG A 158 8.72 4.30 -19.67
N THR A 159 8.23 3.33 -18.90
CA THR A 159 7.80 2.03 -19.38
C THR A 159 6.33 1.83 -19.07
N ARG A 160 5.56 1.40 -20.07
CA ARG A 160 4.14 1.06 -19.89
C ARG A 160 3.76 -0.16 -20.71
N ILE A 161 3.24 -1.18 -20.05
CA ILE A 161 2.72 -2.37 -20.72
C ILE A 161 1.31 -2.07 -21.22
N LEU A 162 1.02 -2.36 -22.49
CA LEU A 162 -0.28 -2.13 -23.12
C LEU A 162 -1.06 -3.43 -23.34
N ARG A 163 -0.37 -4.53 -23.63
CA ARG A 163 -0.97 -5.83 -23.95
C ARG A 163 -0.26 -6.98 -23.23
N GLY A 164 -0.96 -8.11 -23.10
CA GLY A 164 -0.49 -9.26 -22.31
C GLY A 164 0.70 -10.01 -22.94
N ASP A 165 0.86 -10.00 -24.25
CA ASP A 165 2.00 -10.59 -24.96
C ASP A 165 3.35 -9.99 -24.52
N ALA A 166 3.45 -8.66 -24.46
CA ALA A 166 4.65 -7.99 -23.96
C ALA A 166 4.84 -8.16 -22.44
N GLU A 167 3.75 -8.23 -21.68
CA GLU A 167 3.78 -8.52 -20.24
C GLU A 167 4.43 -9.88 -19.99
N GLU A 168 3.90 -10.92 -20.62
CA GLU A 168 4.39 -12.29 -20.46
C GLU A 168 5.86 -12.38 -20.86
N LYS A 169 6.23 -11.83 -22.02
CA LYS A 169 7.62 -11.89 -22.47
C LYS A 169 8.58 -11.17 -21.53
N LEU A 170 8.20 -9.99 -21.02
CA LEU A 170 9.04 -9.23 -20.10
C LEU A 170 9.26 -10.00 -18.80
N LEU A 171 8.20 -10.56 -18.23
CA LEU A 171 8.29 -11.34 -16.98
C LEU A 171 9.07 -12.65 -17.17
N ASP A 172 8.96 -13.30 -18.34
CA ASP A 172 9.77 -14.47 -18.67
C ASP A 172 11.26 -14.13 -18.68
N LEU A 173 11.65 -13.05 -19.38
CA LEU A 173 13.05 -12.61 -19.42
C LEU A 173 13.59 -12.23 -18.03
N ILE A 174 12.78 -11.57 -17.21
CA ILE A 174 13.15 -11.20 -15.84
C ILE A 174 13.34 -12.45 -14.96
N THR A 175 12.40 -13.40 -15.00
CA THR A 175 12.49 -14.62 -14.20
C THR A 175 13.62 -15.55 -14.64
N GLU A 176 13.85 -15.67 -15.95
CA GLU A 176 15.01 -16.37 -16.50
C GLU A 176 16.32 -15.74 -16.02
N HIS A 177 16.42 -14.40 -16.02
CA HIS A 177 17.58 -13.69 -15.50
C HIS A 177 17.83 -14.03 -14.03
N ILE A 178 16.79 -13.96 -13.20
CA ILE A 178 16.91 -14.25 -11.76
C ILE A 178 17.40 -15.68 -11.53
N CYS A 179 16.90 -16.66 -12.29
CA CYS A 179 17.34 -18.03 -12.16
C CYS A 179 18.77 -18.28 -12.69
N MET A 180 19.21 -17.54 -13.70
CA MET A 180 20.51 -17.74 -14.33
C MET A 180 21.65 -16.94 -13.69
N VAL A 181 21.37 -15.72 -13.25
CA VAL A 181 22.35 -14.74 -12.75
C VAL A 181 22.15 -14.48 -11.26
N GLY A 182 20.92 -14.61 -10.77
CA GLY A 182 20.55 -14.23 -9.41
C GLY A 182 19.96 -12.82 -9.34
N ILE A 183 19.55 -12.44 -8.13
CA ILE A 183 19.12 -11.09 -7.78
C ILE A 183 19.61 -10.78 -6.37
N SER A 184 19.66 -9.50 -5.99
CA SER A 184 20.05 -9.03 -4.66
C SER A 184 19.36 -9.83 -3.55
N GLY A 185 20.14 -10.31 -2.57
CA GLY A 185 19.68 -11.21 -1.50
C GLY A 185 19.48 -12.69 -1.90
N LEU A 186 19.40 -13.00 -3.19
CA LEU A 186 19.10 -14.34 -3.73
C LEU A 186 20.08 -14.79 -4.84
N LEU A 187 21.34 -14.35 -4.77
CA LEU A 187 22.39 -14.75 -5.73
C LEU A 187 22.67 -16.27 -5.71
N SER A 188 22.32 -16.95 -4.62
CA SER A 188 22.45 -18.40 -4.46
C SER A 188 21.58 -19.20 -5.43
N ILE A 189 20.50 -18.61 -5.98
CA ILE A 189 19.62 -19.28 -6.97
C ILE A 189 20.46 -19.73 -8.18
N ALA A 190 21.33 -18.86 -8.68
CA ALA A 190 22.16 -19.15 -9.86
C ALA A 190 23.12 -20.33 -9.66
N ARG A 191 23.45 -20.65 -8.40
CA ARG A 191 24.34 -21.76 -8.01
C ARG A 191 23.61 -23.08 -7.86
N GLN A 192 22.27 -23.10 -7.91
CA GLN A 192 21.49 -24.31 -7.75
C GLN A 192 21.55 -25.21 -9.00
N PRO A 193 21.35 -26.53 -8.83
CA PRO A 193 21.23 -27.46 -9.96
C PRO A 193 20.13 -27.03 -10.95
N SER A 194 20.26 -27.44 -12.21
CA SER A 194 19.32 -27.06 -13.27
C SER A 194 17.86 -27.40 -12.92
N GLU A 195 17.63 -28.54 -12.29
CA GLU A 195 16.28 -28.97 -11.87
C GLU A 195 15.69 -28.03 -10.82
N MET A 196 16.46 -27.70 -9.78
CA MET A 196 16.03 -26.77 -8.74
C MET A 196 15.79 -25.37 -9.30
N ARG A 197 16.63 -24.88 -10.21
CA ARG A 197 16.42 -23.58 -10.88
C ARG A 197 15.12 -23.55 -11.68
N GLN A 198 14.76 -24.64 -12.37
CA GLN A 198 13.48 -24.75 -13.07
C GLN A 198 12.29 -24.77 -12.10
N THR A 199 12.42 -25.45 -10.96
CA THR A 199 11.39 -25.45 -9.91
C THR A 199 11.21 -24.05 -9.33
N ILE A 200 12.31 -23.34 -9.02
CA ILE A 200 12.27 -21.94 -8.56
C ILE A 200 11.63 -21.03 -9.62
N LEU A 201 11.99 -21.20 -10.91
CA LEU A 201 11.39 -20.45 -12.01
C LEU A 201 9.87 -20.63 -12.03
N ARG A 202 9.38 -21.87 -11.97
CA ARG A 202 7.94 -22.15 -11.87
C ARG A 202 7.33 -21.49 -10.64
N TYR A 203 7.98 -21.63 -9.48
CA TYR A 203 7.53 -21.08 -8.20
C TYR A 203 7.31 -19.56 -8.24
N ILE A 204 8.27 -18.80 -8.80
CA ILE A 204 8.17 -17.32 -8.84
C ILE A 204 7.28 -16.81 -9.98
N ARG A 205 7.08 -17.60 -11.05
CA ARG A 205 6.38 -17.17 -12.27
C ARG A 205 4.92 -17.61 -12.33
N GLN A 206 4.60 -18.83 -11.88
CA GLN A 206 3.26 -19.41 -12.01
C GLN A 206 2.35 -18.97 -10.86
N ARG A 207 1.09 -18.64 -11.19
CA ARG A 207 0.08 -18.28 -10.19
C ARG A 207 -0.35 -19.49 -9.35
N ASN A 208 -0.64 -20.60 -10.02
CA ASN A 208 -1.06 -21.84 -9.40
C ASN A 208 0.11 -22.81 -9.42
N LEU A 209 0.47 -23.34 -8.25
CA LEU A 209 1.58 -24.25 -8.08
C LEU A 209 1.08 -25.61 -7.62
N THR A 210 1.84 -26.66 -7.95
CA THR A 210 1.61 -27.97 -7.36
C THR A 210 2.15 -27.99 -5.91
N PRO A 211 1.54 -28.75 -4.99
CA PRO A 211 2.08 -28.90 -3.63
C PRO A 211 3.54 -29.39 -3.65
N THR A 212 3.90 -30.21 -4.63
CA THR A 212 5.27 -30.71 -4.82
C THR A 212 6.26 -29.60 -5.16
N ASP A 213 5.91 -28.67 -6.06
CA ASP A 213 6.79 -27.52 -6.37
C ASP A 213 6.95 -26.60 -5.15
N VAL A 214 5.88 -26.40 -4.37
CA VAL A 214 5.91 -25.59 -3.14
C VAL A 214 6.83 -26.24 -2.11
N ASP A 215 6.61 -27.52 -1.81
CA ASP A 215 7.42 -28.26 -0.84
C ASP A 215 8.90 -28.32 -1.24
N ALA A 216 9.19 -28.49 -2.54
CA ALA A 216 10.56 -28.54 -3.04
C ALA A 216 11.32 -27.22 -2.83
N VAL A 217 10.65 -26.08 -2.90
CA VAL A 217 11.26 -24.76 -2.72
C VAL A 217 11.28 -24.34 -1.26
N GLU A 218 10.16 -24.48 -0.54
CA GLU A 218 10.01 -23.95 0.82
C GLU A 218 10.58 -24.87 1.90
N LYS A 219 10.56 -26.20 1.68
CA LYS A 219 11.14 -27.19 2.60
C LYS A 219 12.45 -27.79 2.11
N GLY A 220 12.91 -27.37 0.93
CA GLY A 220 14.15 -27.84 0.33
C GLY A 220 15.39 -27.30 1.05
N THR A 221 16.55 -27.88 0.73
CA THR A 221 17.86 -27.44 1.27
C THR A 221 18.25 -26.01 0.89
N PHE A 222 17.57 -25.42 -0.09
CA PHE A 222 17.73 -24.04 -0.50
C PHE A 222 17.09 -23.05 0.49
N SER A 223 16.02 -23.47 1.18
CA SER A 223 15.19 -22.59 2.01
C SER A 223 15.79 -22.41 3.41
N THR A 224 16.19 -21.18 3.70
CA THR A 224 16.38 -20.63 5.04
C THR A 224 15.30 -19.60 5.34
N GLU A 225 15.03 -19.30 6.63
CA GLU A 225 14.02 -18.32 7.04
C GLU A 225 14.14 -16.98 6.28
N THR A 226 15.37 -16.51 6.05
CA THR A 226 15.62 -15.28 5.28
C THR A 226 15.28 -15.46 3.80
N THR A 227 15.79 -16.52 3.16
CA THR A 227 15.57 -16.74 1.72
C THR A 227 14.11 -17.05 1.39
N GLU A 228 13.38 -17.69 2.30
CA GLU A 228 11.96 -17.96 2.16
C GLU A 228 11.16 -16.66 2.05
N GLY A 229 11.39 -15.72 2.97
CA GLY A 229 10.77 -14.40 2.93
C GLY A 229 11.05 -13.64 1.62
N LEU A 230 12.30 -13.70 1.14
CA LEU A 230 12.68 -13.05 -0.12
C LEU A 230 12.08 -13.74 -1.36
N LEU A 231 11.99 -15.07 -1.37
CA LEU A 231 11.34 -15.83 -2.44
C LEU A 231 9.84 -15.55 -2.51
N LEU A 232 9.16 -15.50 -1.36
CA LEU A 232 7.75 -15.16 -1.26
C LEU A 232 7.49 -13.73 -1.73
N LEU A 233 8.36 -12.79 -1.35
CA LEU A 233 8.30 -11.42 -1.85
C LEU A 233 8.45 -11.38 -3.38
N LEU A 234 9.48 -12.03 -3.92
CA LEU A 234 9.73 -12.07 -5.35
C LEU A 234 8.54 -12.69 -6.12
N ARG A 235 7.97 -13.76 -5.57
CA ARG A 235 6.76 -14.40 -6.08
C ARG A 235 5.56 -13.45 -6.05
N GLY A 236 5.37 -12.69 -4.96
CA GLY A 236 4.31 -11.68 -4.86
C GLY A 236 4.47 -10.56 -5.90
N LEU A 237 5.72 -10.13 -6.12
CA LEU A 237 6.04 -9.09 -7.11
C LEU A 237 5.77 -9.54 -8.54
N ILE A 238 6.10 -10.80 -8.87
CA ILE A 238 6.01 -11.36 -10.23
C ILE A 238 4.68 -12.09 -10.44
N ALA A 239 4.52 -13.30 -9.90
CA ALA A 239 3.31 -14.11 -10.10
C ALA A 239 2.07 -13.49 -9.43
N GLY A 240 2.24 -12.83 -8.28
CA GLY A 240 1.19 -12.06 -7.61
C GLY A 240 0.76 -10.80 -8.38
N GLY A 241 1.57 -10.37 -9.35
CA GLY A 241 1.20 -9.36 -10.33
C GLY A 241 1.37 -7.91 -9.87
N VAL A 242 2.10 -7.64 -8.78
CA VAL A 242 2.38 -6.27 -8.33
C VAL A 242 3.15 -5.50 -9.40
N LEU A 243 4.18 -6.10 -10.01
CA LEU A 243 4.98 -5.48 -11.05
C LEU A 243 4.14 -5.19 -12.30
N SER A 244 3.36 -6.17 -12.75
CA SER A 244 2.39 -6.01 -13.84
C SER A 244 1.40 -4.89 -13.55
N PHE A 245 0.83 -4.86 -12.34
CA PHE A 245 -0.12 -3.83 -11.94
C PHE A 245 0.50 -2.43 -12.01
N ALA A 246 1.73 -2.27 -11.52
CA ALA A 246 2.45 -1.00 -11.56
C ALA A 246 2.73 -0.53 -12.99
N LEU A 247 3.18 -1.41 -13.88
CA LEU A 247 3.58 -1.06 -15.26
C LEU A 247 2.44 -1.05 -16.28
N LYS A 248 1.37 -1.81 -16.06
CA LYS A 248 0.23 -1.96 -16.98
C LYS A 248 -0.96 -1.11 -16.55
N SER A 249 -1.38 -1.27 -15.30
CA SER A 249 -2.64 -0.69 -14.81
C SER A 249 -2.49 0.74 -14.31
N LYS A 250 -1.28 1.16 -13.94
CA LYS A 250 -1.01 2.50 -13.43
C LYS A 250 -0.21 3.34 -14.42
N ARG A 251 -0.62 4.59 -14.56
CA ARG A 251 0.06 5.61 -15.36
C ARG A 251 0.50 6.74 -14.44
N TRP A 252 1.80 6.99 -14.41
CA TRP A 252 2.39 8.08 -13.64
C TRP A 252 1.79 9.43 -14.06
N ARG A 253 1.58 10.33 -13.09
CA ARG A 253 0.89 11.62 -13.20
C ARG A 253 -0.58 11.56 -13.60
N VAL A 254 -1.15 10.38 -13.82
CA VAL A 254 -2.59 10.20 -14.11
C VAL A 254 -3.27 9.41 -13.00
N ASN A 255 -2.69 8.27 -12.63
CA ASN A 255 -3.22 7.41 -11.57
C ASN A 255 -2.46 7.54 -10.26
N TYR A 256 -1.21 8.03 -10.30
CA TYR A 256 -0.36 8.17 -9.11
C TYR A 256 0.76 9.19 -9.29
N GLY A 257 1.34 9.62 -8.17
CA GLY A 257 2.54 10.46 -8.06
C GLY A 257 2.72 10.98 -6.63
N ILE A 258 3.66 11.88 -6.40
CA ILE A 258 3.91 12.46 -5.08
C ILE A 258 2.96 13.65 -4.84
N ALA A 259 2.42 13.73 -3.63
CA ALA A 259 1.59 14.85 -3.19
C ALA A 259 2.33 15.73 -2.18
N ARG A 260 3.19 16.63 -2.67
CA ARG A 260 4.05 17.48 -1.82
C ARG A 260 3.28 18.45 -0.91
N SER A 261 2.04 18.77 -1.26
CA SER A 261 1.17 19.66 -0.49
C SER A 261 0.43 18.98 0.66
N ARG A 262 0.53 17.65 0.83
CA ARG A 262 -0.12 16.93 1.93
C ARG A 262 0.41 17.35 3.29
N LYS A 263 -0.48 17.29 4.29
CA LYS A 263 -0.17 17.47 5.70
C LYS A 263 -0.74 16.27 6.47
N PRO A 264 0.10 15.45 7.12
CA PRO A 264 1.56 15.49 7.10
C PRO A 264 2.14 15.25 5.70
N LYS A 265 3.35 15.76 5.44
CA LYS A 265 4.06 15.54 4.18
C LYS A 265 4.46 14.06 4.13
N THR A 266 3.92 13.32 3.17
CA THR A 266 4.33 11.94 2.89
C THR A 266 5.17 11.95 1.61
N GLN A 267 6.40 11.42 1.65
CA GLN A 267 7.25 11.23 0.46
C GLN A 267 6.88 9.97 -0.35
N LEU A 268 5.67 9.45 -0.13
CA LEU A 268 5.15 8.27 -0.80
C LEU A 268 4.33 8.63 -2.04
N ALA A 269 4.29 7.73 -3.01
CA ALA A 269 3.35 7.82 -4.13
C ALA A 269 1.93 7.60 -3.64
N VAL A 270 1.03 8.46 -4.11
CA VAL A 270 -0.38 8.45 -3.72
C VAL A 270 -1.29 8.34 -4.94
N PRO A 271 -2.53 7.84 -4.79
CA PRO A 271 -3.50 7.80 -5.88
C PRO A 271 -3.86 9.21 -6.36
N TYR A 272 -3.99 9.38 -7.66
CA TYR A 272 -4.46 10.61 -8.29
C TYR A 272 -5.94 10.46 -8.70
N ARG A 273 -6.71 11.53 -8.51
CA ARG A 273 -8.12 11.61 -8.95
C ARG A 273 -8.22 11.89 -10.44
N SER A 274 -7.28 12.67 -10.95
CA SER A 274 -7.12 13.04 -12.36
C SER A 274 -5.66 13.42 -12.61
N LYS A 275 -5.36 13.81 -13.86
CA LYS A 275 -4.00 14.20 -14.23
C LYS A 275 -3.45 15.28 -13.30
N ASP A 276 -2.29 15.03 -12.70
CA ASP A 276 -1.59 15.93 -11.78
C ASP A 276 -2.40 16.39 -10.56
N SER A 277 -3.45 15.64 -10.22
CA SER A 277 -4.33 15.93 -9.11
C SER A 277 -4.29 14.80 -8.08
N PRO A 278 -3.39 14.86 -7.09
CA PRO A 278 -3.35 13.86 -6.04
C PRO A 278 -4.65 13.85 -5.24
N SER A 279 -5.09 12.65 -4.86
CA SER A 279 -6.12 12.54 -3.81
C SER A 279 -5.55 13.17 -2.53
N PRO A 280 -6.33 13.92 -1.73
CA PRO A 280 -5.82 14.55 -0.51
C PRO A 280 -5.47 13.55 0.60
N ARG A 281 -6.24 12.46 0.73
CA ARG A 281 -6.19 11.54 1.90
C ARG A 281 -6.04 10.06 1.55
N SER A 282 -6.03 9.69 0.27
CA SER A 282 -5.99 8.27 -0.13
C SER A 282 -4.56 7.75 -0.17
N GLU A 283 -4.35 6.51 0.20
CA GLU A 283 -3.07 5.81 0.05
C GLU A 283 -3.29 4.47 -0.65
N PHE A 284 -2.23 3.84 -1.15
CA PHE A 284 -2.33 2.47 -1.64
C PHE A 284 -2.21 1.52 -0.45
N SER A 285 -3.10 0.52 -0.35
CA SER A 285 -3.12 -0.39 0.80
C SER A 285 -2.02 -1.44 0.76
N HIS A 286 -1.60 -1.87 -0.44
CA HIS A 286 -0.57 -2.89 -0.58
C HIS A 286 0.84 -2.28 -0.50
N PRO A 287 1.70 -2.70 0.43
CA PRO A 287 3.01 -2.07 0.64
C PRO A 287 3.92 -2.16 -0.59
N ASP A 288 3.98 -3.32 -1.24
CA ASP A 288 4.83 -3.47 -2.43
C ASP A 288 4.37 -2.60 -3.61
N VAL A 289 3.07 -2.30 -3.70
CA VAL A 289 2.55 -1.33 -4.67
C VAL A 289 3.00 0.08 -4.29
N VAL A 290 2.89 0.46 -3.01
CA VAL A 290 3.36 1.77 -2.52
C VAL A 290 4.83 1.95 -2.83
N ILE A 291 5.69 1.00 -2.46
CA ILE A 291 7.13 1.06 -2.68
C ILE A 291 7.43 1.17 -4.17
N THR A 292 6.89 0.24 -4.99
CA THR A 292 7.14 0.23 -6.43
C THR A 292 6.72 1.54 -7.11
N LEU A 293 5.52 2.05 -6.82
CA LEU A 293 5.04 3.30 -7.41
C LEU A 293 5.79 4.53 -6.88
N THR A 294 6.27 4.50 -5.65
CA THR A 294 7.11 5.55 -5.07
C THR A 294 8.45 5.60 -5.78
N SER A 295 9.15 4.46 -5.90
CA SER A 295 10.40 4.34 -6.65
C SER A 295 10.24 4.82 -8.10
N LEU A 296 9.19 4.37 -8.79
CA LEU A 296 8.89 4.83 -10.16
C LEU A 296 8.60 6.34 -10.22
N THR A 297 7.97 6.92 -9.21
CA THR A 297 7.69 8.37 -9.21
C THR A 297 8.98 9.18 -9.16
N TYR A 298 9.92 8.80 -8.30
CA TYR A 298 11.23 9.44 -8.22
C TYR A 298 12.07 9.20 -9.49
N TYR A 299 12.03 7.98 -10.03
CA TYR A 299 12.70 7.66 -11.29
C TYR A 299 12.16 8.41 -12.51
N TYR A 300 10.88 8.79 -12.52
CA TYR A 300 10.26 9.50 -13.64
C TYR A 300 10.17 11.01 -13.49
N GLY A 301 10.15 11.48 -12.24
CA GLY A 301 9.96 12.88 -11.85
C GLY A 301 11.23 13.58 -11.38
N ASP A 302 12.34 12.84 -11.33
CA ASP A 302 13.63 13.26 -10.79
C ASP A 302 13.55 13.63 -9.29
N LEU A 303 14.70 13.95 -8.69
CA LEU A 303 14.81 14.46 -7.33
C LEU A 303 14.87 15.99 -7.37
N ASP A 304 14.25 16.65 -6.41
CA ASP A 304 14.50 18.09 -6.21
C ASP A 304 15.64 18.31 -5.22
N ASP A 305 16.05 19.58 -5.09
CA ASP A 305 17.13 19.96 -4.18
C ASP A 305 16.85 19.51 -2.74
N GLN A 306 15.60 19.60 -2.28
CA GLN A 306 15.25 19.18 -0.92
C GLN A 306 15.35 17.68 -0.73
N ASP A 307 14.89 16.88 -1.69
CA ASP A 307 14.99 15.42 -1.68
C ASP A 307 16.48 15.00 -1.67
N LEU A 308 17.36 15.74 -2.38
CA LEU A 308 18.81 15.55 -2.31
C LEU A 308 19.38 15.91 -0.94
N PHE A 309 19.04 17.07 -0.38
CA PHE A 309 19.50 17.47 0.96
C PHE A 309 19.05 16.50 2.04
N ASP A 310 17.79 16.06 1.98
CA ASP A 310 17.24 15.06 2.90
C ASP A 310 18.02 13.75 2.77
N THR A 311 18.34 13.32 1.55
CA THR A 311 19.12 12.11 1.29
C THR A 311 20.53 12.22 1.88
N PHE A 312 21.25 13.32 1.63
CA PHE A 312 22.59 13.52 2.19
C PHE A 312 22.58 13.64 3.72
N ALA A 313 21.57 14.30 4.29
CA ALA A 313 21.42 14.40 5.74
C ALA A 313 21.10 13.06 6.40
N HIS A 314 20.41 12.15 5.70
CA HIS A 314 20.23 10.77 6.13
C HIS A 314 21.52 9.96 6.00
N PHE A 315 22.22 10.14 4.89
CA PHE A 315 23.48 9.47 4.60
C PHE A 315 24.58 9.78 5.63
N GLU A 316 24.76 11.05 5.98
CA GLU A 316 25.73 11.51 6.99
C GLU A 316 25.48 10.89 8.37
N LYS A 317 24.21 10.52 8.66
CA LYS A 317 23.82 9.86 9.91
C LYS A 317 23.84 8.34 9.84
N SER A 318 24.12 7.76 8.67
CA SER A 318 24.21 6.32 8.48
C SER A 318 25.50 5.78 9.08
N ASP A 319 25.43 4.68 9.81
CA ASP A 319 26.60 4.02 10.41
C ASP A 319 27.61 3.50 9.36
N GLN A 320 27.24 3.48 8.07
CA GLN A 320 28.06 3.00 6.94
C GLN A 320 28.31 4.06 5.86
N SER A 321 28.26 5.36 6.21
CA SER A 321 28.47 6.47 5.26
C SER A 321 29.75 6.32 4.43
N ASP A 322 30.83 5.82 5.02
CA ASP A 322 32.12 5.71 4.33
C ASP A 322 32.13 4.60 3.27
N VAL A 323 31.35 3.52 3.46
CA VAL A 323 31.28 2.38 2.54
C VAL A 323 30.30 2.63 1.39
N GLU A 324 29.18 3.29 1.68
CA GLU A 324 28.15 3.56 0.68
C GLU A 324 28.53 4.69 -0.30
N TYR A 325 29.48 5.58 0.06
CA TYR A 325 29.92 6.68 -0.81
C TYR A 325 30.96 6.25 -1.87
N GLU A 326 31.68 5.17 -1.63
CA GLU A 326 32.77 4.69 -2.51
C GLU A 326 32.30 3.83 -3.70
N ILE A 327 30.98 3.62 -3.88
CA ILE A 327 30.37 2.85 -4.98
C ILE A 327 29.93 3.76 -6.14
#